data_AF-A0AAD8ZEN8-F1
#
_entry.id   AF-A0AAD8ZEN8-F1
#
_cell.length_a   1.000
_cell.length_b   1.000
_cell.length_c   1.000
_cell.angle_alpha   90.00
_cell.angle_beta   90.00
_cell.angle_gamma   90.00
#
_symmetry.space_group_name_H-M   'P 1'
#
loop_
_entity.id
_entity.type
_entity.pdbx_description
1 polymer ?
#
loop_
_entity_poly.entity_id
_entity_poly.type
_entity_poly.pdbx_seq_one_letter_code
_entity_poly.pdbx_strand_id
1 'polypeptide(L)'
;FSDIDAFTFVLVTKENWQQDCKSCLECSKENGCLRCPERLFLYLHRDGMSHHGLCVHSCPTGHFGLRGTDANRCIKCKAQECERCFDKDFCTKCKGGFLLFKGKCFSSCPDGTFPHSTDCVGEPFITVVPG
;
A
#
# COMPACT_ATOMS: atom_id res chain seq x y z
N PHE A 1 -21.58 34.94 -18.85
CA PHE A 1 -21.09 33.56 -19.01
C PHE A 1 -19.59 33.62 -18.88
N SER A 2 -19.15 33.69 -17.64
CA SER A 2 -17.85 34.21 -17.20
C SER A 2 -16.93 33.06 -16.84
N ASP A 3 -15.92 32.84 -17.70
CA ASP A 3 -14.50 32.44 -17.47
C ASP A 3 -14.12 31.44 -16.36
N ILE A 4 -15.07 30.67 -15.82
CA ILE A 4 -14.85 29.66 -14.78
C ILE A 4 -14.33 28.32 -15.35
N ASP A 5 -14.39 28.14 -16.67
CA ASP A 5 -14.04 26.85 -17.31
C ASP A 5 -12.58 26.76 -17.77
N ALA A 6 -11.84 27.87 -17.84
CA ALA A 6 -10.42 27.86 -18.22
C ALA A 6 -9.49 27.54 -17.04
N PHE A 7 -9.82 27.99 -15.82
CA PHE A 7 -9.00 27.79 -14.63
C PHE A 7 -8.94 26.32 -14.18
N THR A 8 -10.04 25.58 -14.38
CA THR A 8 -10.12 24.16 -14.00
C THR A 8 -9.29 23.26 -14.94
N PHE A 9 -9.17 23.63 -16.21
CA PHE A 9 -8.32 22.89 -17.18
C PHE A 9 -6.82 23.17 -16.99
N VAL A 10 -6.43 24.37 -16.57
CA VAL A 10 -5.02 24.76 -16.34
C VAL A 10 -4.42 24.09 -15.09
N LEU A 11 -5.24 23.70 -14.10
CA LEU A 11 -4.77 22.95 -12.93
C LEU A 11 -4.49 21.47 -13.21
N VAL A 12 -5.00 20.91 -14.31
CA VAL A 12 -4.78 19.50 -14.69
C VAL A 12 -3.41 19.30 -15.38
N THR A 13 -2.72 20.37 -15.78
CA THR A 13 -1.42 20.31 -16.48
C THR A 13 -0.29 21.08 -15.78
N LYS A 14 -0.46 21.46 -14.51
CA LYS A 14 0.65 22.00 -13.72
C LYS A 14 1.64 20.87 -13.44
N GLU A 15 2.74 20.89 -14.18
CA GLU A 15 3.93 20.04 -14.05
C GLU A 15 4.04 19.30 -12.70
N ASN A 16 3.55 18.07 -12.66
CA ASN A 16 3.45 17.27 -11.43
C ASN A 16 4.84 16.90 -10.88
N TRP A 17 5.88 17.00 -11.70
CA TRP A 17 7.25 16.61 -11.36
C TRP A 17 7.88 17.51 -10.28
N GLN A 18 7.56 18.81 -10.18
CA GLN A 18 8.06 19.65 -9.08
C GLN A 18 7.54 19.17 -7.71
N GLN A 19 6.33 18.61 -7.67
CA GLN A 19 5.78 18.03 -6.45
C GLN A 19 6.49 16.72 -6.10
N ASP A 20 6.75 15.88 -7.12
CA ASP A 20 7.44 14.60 -6.97
C ASP A 20 8.90 14.78 -6.50
N CYS A 21 9.55 15.86 -6.92
CA CYS A 21 10.93 16.18 -6.56
C CYS A 21 11.09 16.92 -5.22
N LYS A 22 10.00 17.35 -4.56
CA LYS A 22 10.09 18.26 -3.40
C LYS A 22 10.88 17.69 -2.20
N SER A 23 10.83 16.37 -1.99
CA SER A 23 11.50 15.68 -0.87
C SER A 23 12.49 14.62 -1.35
N CYS A 24 13.19 14.92 -2.45
CA CYS A 24 14.06 14.00 -3.17
C CYS A 24 15.52 14.47 -3.14
N LEU A 25 16.48 13.54 -3.15
CA LEU A 25 17.91 13.85 -3.27
C LEU A 25 18.36 14.01 -4.73
N GLU A 26 17.85 13.17 -5.62
CA GLU A 26 18.19 13.17 -7.05
C GLU A 26 16.92 13.00 -7.87
N CYS A 27 16.61 13.94 -8.75
CA CYS A 27 15.35 13.94 -9.50
C CYS A 27 15.58 14.06 -11.01
N SER A 28 14.67 13.47 -11.78
CA SER A 28 14.60 13.58 -13.25
C SER A 28 13.21 14.02 -13.67
N LYS A 29 13.13 14.82 -14.73
CA LYS A 29 11.87 15.30 -15.29
C LYS A 29 10.95 14.16 -15.76
N GLU A 30 11.53 13.08 -16.26
CA GLU A 30 10.78 11.95 -16.85
C GLU A 30 10.42 10.89 -15.83
N ASN A 31 11.31 10.63 -14.87
CA ASN A 31 11.21 9.53 -13.92
C ASN A 31 10.84 9.97 -12.51
N GLY A 32 10.61 11.27 -12.28
CA GLY A 32 10.44 11.83 -10.94
C GLY A 32 11.68 11.57 -10.06
N CYS A 33 11.44 11.25 -8.80
CA CYS A 33 12.52 11.04 -7.84
C CYS A 33 13.28 9.72 -8.06
N LEU A 34 14.61 9.81 -8.14
CA LEU A 34 15.52 8.67 -8.29
C LEU A 34 16.10 8.19 -6.94
N ARG A 35 16.34 9.12 -6.00
CA ARG A 35 16.88 8.80 -4.67
C ARG A 35 16.20 9.56 -3.55
N CYS A 36 15.78 8.82 -2.53
CA CYS A 36 15.19 9.37 -1.32
C CYS A 36 16.20 9.45 -0.17
N PRO A 37 16.04 10.39 0.77
CA PRO A 37 16.70 10.34 2.07
C PRO A 37 16.39 9.03 2.81
N GLU A 38 17.32 8.54 3.64
CA GLU A 38 17.22 7.26 4.38
C GLU A 38 16.02 7.15 5.33
N ARG A 39 15.33 8.26 5.63
CA ARG A 39 14.12 8.28 6.46
C ARG A 39 12.83 8.08 5.65
N LEU A 40 12.90 8.21 4.33
CA LEU A 40 11.77 8.10 3.41
C LEU A 40 11.85 6.80 2.61
N PHE A 41 10.73 6.44 1.99
CA PHE A 41 10.60 5.31 1.09
C PHE A 41 10.39 5.80 -0.33
N LEU A 42 11.12 5.21 -1.28
CA LEU A 42 10.88 5.40 -2.70
C LEU A 42 9.65 4.60 -3.12
N TYR A 43 8.62 5.30 -3.59
CA TYR A 43 7.41 4.74 -4.18
C TYR A 43 7.39 5.03 -5.68
N LEU A 44 7.17 3.99 -6.49
CA LEU A 44 7.02 4.12 -7.93
C LEU A 44 5.53 4.21 -8.27
N HIS A 45 5.06 5.41 -8.58
CA HIS A 45 3.69 5.62 -9.03
C HIS A 45 3.59 5.41 -10.54
N ARG A 46 2.61 4.61 -10.95
CA ARG A 46 2.33 4.33 -12.36
C ARG A 46 1.13 5.15 -12.80
N ASP A 47 1.33 6.00 -13.78
CA ASP A 47 0.30 6.76 -14.46
C ASP A 47 0.29 6.40 -15.95
N GLY A 48 -0.69 5.58 -16.35
CA GLY A 48 -0.74 4.96 -17.67
C GLY A 48 0.51 4.12 -17.99
N MET A 49 1.32 4.63 -18.93
CA MET A 49 2.58 4.02 -19.36
C MET A 49 3.81 4.58 -18.64
N SER A 50 3.66 5.70 -17.94
CA SER A 50 4.77 6.39 -17.26
C SER A 50 4.89 5.95 -15.81
N HIS A 51 6.12 5.88 -15.32
CA HIS A 51 6.44 5.53 -13.93
C HIS A 51 7.28 6.66 -13.36
N HIS A 52 6.81 7.27 -12.28
CA HIS A 52 7.52 8.34 -11.59
C HIS A 52 7.76 7.99 -10.13
N GLY A 53 8.96 8.32 -9.64
CA GLY A 53 9.37 8.09 -8.27
C GLY A 53 8.92 9.21 -7.34
N LEU A 54 8.50 8.82 -6.14
CA LEU A 54 8.02 9.68 -5.07
C LEU A 54 8.69 9.28 -3.77
N CYS A 55 9.13 10.25 -2.96
CA CYS A 55 9.57 9.96 -1.59
C CYS A 55 8.42 10.18 -0.61
N VAL A 56 8.05 9.12 0.11
CA VAL A 56 6.94 9.14 1.07
C VAL A 56 7.41 8.69 2.45
N HIS A 57 6.78 9.23 3.49
CA HIS A 57 7.03 8.80 4.88
C HIS A 57 6.44 7.41 5.18
N SER A 58 5.30 7.11 4.56
CA SER A 58 4.58 5.86 4.72
C SER A 58 4.12 5.37 3.35
N CYS A 59 4.29 4.07 3.09
CA CYS A 59 3.86 3.49 1.83
C CYS A 59 2.33 3.54 1.68
N PRO A 60 1.82 3.78 0.45
CA PRO A 60 0.39 3.81 0.20
C PRO A 60 -0.26 2.43 0.36
N THR A 61 -1.59 2.40 0.40
CA THR A 61 -2.38 1.17 0.51
C THR A 61 -1.95 0.12 -0.54
N GLY A 62 -1.94 -1.15 -0.14
CA GLY A 62 -1.46 -2.25 -0.99
C GLY A 62 0.06 -2.32 -1.16
N HIS A 63 0.83 -1.55 -0.39
CA HIS A 63 2.29 -1.62 -0.35
C HIS A 63 2.80 -1.72 1.09
N PHE A 64 3.96 -2.36 1.26
CA PHE A 64 4.73 -2.37 2.50
C PHE A 64 6.09 -1.71 2.29
N GLY A 65 6.63 -1.13 3.35
CA GLY A 65 7.96 -0.52 3.32
C GLY A 65 9.05 -1.55 3.56
N LEU A 66 9.92 -1.74 2.56
CA LEU A 66 11.11 -2.57 2.68
C LEU A 66 12.33 -1.67 2.90
N ARG A 67 13.05 -1.88 4.01
CA ARG A 67 14.34 -1.23 4.27
C ARG A 67 15.46 -2.04 3.64
N GLY A 68 16.01 -1.54 2.54
CA GLY A 68 17.17 -2.15 1.87
C GLY A 68 18.48 -1.52 2.33
N THR A 69 19.60 -2.14 1.95
CA THR A 69 20.95 -1.58 2.16
C THR A 69 21.18 -0.30 1.38
N ASP A 70 20.60 -0.20 0.18
CA ASP A 70 20.87 0.92 -0.75
C ASP A 70 19.78 2.00 -0.68
N ALA A 71 18.53 1.59 -0.44
CA ALA A 71 17.37 2.48 -0.34
C ALA A 71 16.19 1.78 0.33
N ASN A 72 15.34 2.55 1.01
CA ASN A 72 14.02 2.05 1.42
C ASN A 72 13.04 2.20 0.26
N ARG A 73 12.21 1.18 0.03
CA ARG A 73 11.29 1.12 -1.10
C ARG A 73 9.91 0.68 -0.66
N CYS A 74 8.89 1.20 -1.32
CA CYS A 74 7.53 0.68 -1.20
C CYS A 74 7.34 -0.48 -2.17
N ILE A 75 7.08 -1.66 -1.63
CA ILE A 75 6.90 -2.89 -2.40
C ILE A 75 5.43 -3.26 -2.37
N LYS A 76 4.86 -3.57 -3.54
CA LYS A 76 3.46 -3.99 -3.66
C LYS A 76 3.25 -5.33 -2.96
N CYS A 77 2.17 -5.43 -2.18
CA CYS A 77 1.72 -6.69 -1.58
C CYS A 77 1.44 -7.72 -2.68
N LYS A 78 1.87 -8.97 -2.48
CA LYS A 78 1.51 -10.10 -3.37
C LYS A 78 0.30 -10.87 -2.88
N ALA A 79 -0.01 -10.78 -1.58
CA ALA A 79 -1.22 -11.37 -1.00
C ALA A 79 -2.48 -10.83 -1.70
N GLN A 80 -3.32 -11.76 -2.19
CA GLN A 80 -4.61 -11.47 -2.80
C GLN A 80 -5.56 -10.83 -1.77
N GLU A 81 -6.37 -9.89 -2.23
CA GLU A 81 -7.41 -9.23 -1.39
C GLU A 81 -6.89 -8.60 -0.09
N CYS A 82 -5.62 -8.20 -0.11
CA CYS A 82 -4.94 -7.56 1.00
C CYS A 82 -4.96 -6.03 0.87
N GLU A 83 -5.39 -5.33 1.92
CA GLU A 83 -5.33 -3.87 2.03
C GLU A 83 -3.97 -3.41 2.57
N ARG A 84 -3.46 -4.09 3.61
CA ARG A 84 -2.16 -3.84 4.22
C ARG A 84 -1.43 -5.15 4.48
N CYS A 85 -0.17 -5.22 4.07
CA CYS A 85 0.70 -6.36 4.31
C CYS A 85 1.92 -5.94 5.14
N PHE A 86 2.43 -6.89 5.92
CA PHE A 86 3.68 -6.74 6.66
C PHE A 86 4.89 -7.07 5.78
N ASP A 87 4.78 -8.14 5.00
CA ASP A 87 5.74 -8.53 3.98
C ASP A 87 5.03 -8.88 2.66
N LYS A 88 5.76 -9.43 1.69
CA LYS A 88 5.22 -9.77 0.37
C LYS A 88 4.00 -10.73 0.43
N ASP A 89 4.00 -11.68 1.35
CA ASP A 89 3.06 -12.80 1.41
C ASP A 89 2.18 -12.78 2.68
N PHE A 90 2.52 -11.94 3.67
CA PHE A 90 1.83 -11.83 4.95
C PHE A 90 0.97 -10.57 5.01
N CYS A 91 -0.35 -10.76 4.91
CA CYS A 91 -1.34 -9.72 5.07
C CYS A 91 -1.64 -9.44 6.55
N THR A 92 -1.78 -8.17 6.90
CA THR A 92 -2.20 -7.73 8.25
C THR A 92 -3.59 -7.12 8.26
N LYS A 93 -4.11 -6.71 7.08
CA LYS A 93 -5.48 -6.23 6.93
C LYS A 93 -6.03 -6.59 5.55
N CYS A 94 -7.15 -7.29 5.53
CA CYS A 94 -7.84 -7.65 4.30
C CYS A 94 -8.72 -6.50 3.79
N LYS A 95 -9.03 -6.50 2.49
CA LYS A 95 -10.05 -5.63 1.92
C LYS A 95 -11.43 -5.97 2.50
N GLY A 96 -12.36 -5.02 2.44
CA GLY A 96 -13.74 -5.23 2.89
C GLY A 96 -14.39 -6.44 2.22
N GLY A 97 -15.09 -7.27 3.00
CA GLY A 97 -15.70 -8.51 2.54
C GLY A 97 -14.80 -9.75 2.63
N PHE A 98 -13.55 -9.60 3.07
CA PHE A 98 -12.62 -10.72 3.29
C PHE A 98 -12.20 -10.82 4.76
N LEU A 99 -11.92 -12.05 5.18
CA LEU A 99 -11.55 -12.42 6.53
C LEU A 99 -10.08 -12.80 6.59
N LEU A 100 -9.37 -12.31 7.60
CA LEU A 100 -7.96 -12.58 7.82
C LEU A 100 -7.77 -13.92 8.53
N PHE A 101 -6.95 -14.79 7.96
CA PHE A 101 -6.54 -16.05 8.57
C PHE A 101 -5.09 -16.36 8.25
N LYS A 102 -4.25 -16.52 9.28
CA LYS A 102 -2.82 -16.87 9.14
C LYS A 102 -2.08 -16.03 8.10
N GLY A 103 -2.32 -14.71 8.09
CA GLY A 103 -1.68 -13.78 7.17
C GLY A 103 -2.24 -13.78 5.74
N LYS A 104 -3.39 -14.43 5.48
CA LYS A 104 -4.05 -14.46 4.18
C LYS A 104 -5.51 -14.06 4.29
N CYS A 105 -6.06 -13.58 3.18
CA CYS A 105 -7.44 -13.12 3.10
C CYS A 105 -8.31 -14.13 2.37
N PHE A 106 -9.46 -14.45 2.96
CA PHE A 106 -10.42 -15.42 2.43
C PHE A 106 -11.83 -14.83 2.40
N SER A 107 -12.64 -15.25 1.43
CA SER A 107 -14.06 -14.88 1.37
C SER A 107 -14.92 -15.56 2.45
N SER A 108 -14.45 -16.70 2.96
CA SER A 108 -15.07 -17.47 4.03
C SER A 108 -13.99 -18.13 4.88
N CYS A 109 -14.27 -18.35 6.16
CA CYS A 109 -13.31 -19.02 7.03
C CYS A 109 -13.08 -20.48 6.61
N PRO A 110 -11.82 -20.95 6.62
CA PRO A 110 -11.50 -22.35 6.32
C PRO A 110 -11.99 -23.28 7.43
N ASP A 111 -12.05 -24.58 7.12
CA ASP A 111 -12.57 -25.61 8.02
C ASP A 111 -11.92 -25.57 9.42
N GLY A 112 -12.77 -25.72 10.44
CA GLY A 112 -12.34 -25.66 11.85
C GLY A 112 -12.14 -24.25 12.40
N THR A 113 -12.50 -23.21 11.65
CA THR A 113 -12.50 -21.82 12.11
C THR A 113 -13.83 -21.12 11.84
N PHE A 114 -14.10 -20.07 12.61
CA PHE A 114 -15.34 -19.30 12.55
C PHE A 114 -15.04 -17.81 12.37
N PRO A 115 -15.91 -17.08 11.64
CA PRO A 115 -15.76 -15.64 11.47
C PRO A 115 -15.99 -14.93 12.80
N HIS A 116 -15.02 -14.13 13.21
CA HIS A 116 -15.12 -13.24 14.36
C HIS A 116 -14.63 -11.85 13.96
N SER A 117 -15.57 -10.93 13.74
CA SER A 117 -15.30 -9.61 13.18
C SER A 117 -14.62 -9.71 11.80
N THR A 118 -13.38 -9.26 11.65
CA THR A 118 -12.59 -9.30 10.40
C THR A 118 -11.64 -10.50 10.32
N ASP A 119 -11.66 -11.40 11.29
CA ASP A 119 -10.68 -12.47 11.45
C ASP A 119 -11.36 -13.84 11.53
N CYS A 120 -10.64 -14.88 11.12
CA CYS A 120 -11.05 -16.25 11.36
C CYS A 120 -10.36 -16.77 12.62
N VAL A 121 -11.16 -17.10 13.62
CA VAL A 121 -10.67 -17.67 14.89
C VAL A 121 -10.93 -19.17 14.88
N GLY A 122 -9.97 -19.96 15.32
CA GLY A 122 -10.22 -21.36 15.64
C GLY A 122 -11.15 -21.46 16.85
N GLU A 123 -11.84 -22.58 16.99
CA GLU A 123 -12.47 -22.93 18.27
C GLU A 123 -11.43 -22.74 19.38
N PRO A 124 -11.75 -22.00 20.46
CA PRO A 124 -10.97 -22.15 21.66
C PRO A 124 -11.04 -23.65 22.00
N PHE A 125 -9.89 -24.28 22.25
CA PHE A 125 -9.90 -25.50 23.04
C PHE A 125 -10.52 -25.11 24.38
N ILE A 126 -11.85 -25.17 24.50
CA ILE A 126 -12.50 -25.33 25.78
C ILE A 126 -11.97 -26.69 26.20
N THR A 127 -10.90 -26.69 27.00
CA THR A 127 -10.65 -27.81 27.88
C THR A 127 -11.95 -27.98 28.63
N VAL A 128 -12.76 -28.94 28.18
CA VAL A 128 -13.87 -29.46 28.95
C VAL A 128 -13.21 -29.88 30.24
N VAL A 129 -13.29 -29.05 31.28
CA VAL A 129 -12.96 -29.49 32.63
C VAL A 129 -13.91 -30.66 32.87
N PRO A 130 -13.43 -31.91 32.96
CA PRO A 130 -14.28 -33.00 33.40
C PRO A 130 -14.69 -32.62 34.83
N GLY A 131 -16.00 -32.67 35.08
CA GLY A 131 -16.60 -32.29 36.36
C GLY A 131 -16.06 -33.05 37.55
#